data_AF-A0A6G2KFY9-F1
#
_entry.id   AF-A0A6G2KFY9-F1
#
_cell.length_a   1.000
_cell.length_b   1.000
_cell.length_c   1.000
_cell.angle_alpha   90.00
_cell.angle_beta   90.00
_cell.angle_gamma   90.00
#
_symmetry.space_group_name_H-M   'P 1'
#
loop_
_entity.id
_entity.type
_entity.pdbx_description
1 polymer ?
#
loop_
_entity_poly.entity_id
_entity_poly.type
_entity_poly.pdbx_seq_one_letter_code
_entity_poly.pdbx_strand_id
1 'polypeptide(L)'
;MLRDAINGTGTVPDVVRADGLNGYKRGFENEVKPRNPAATPIADVGINGRHINNNRRERTNGELGDCWYHARGFKKFLPGLVKLTTLYYNKQPNGLAPAEAAGVWVAGPDTFKTLIQNTALACT
;
A
#
# COMPACT_ATOMS: atom_id res chain seq x y z
N MET A 1 5.00 1.65 8.57
CA MET A 1 4.03 1.77 7.45
C MET A 1 4.18 3.07 6.67
N LEU A 2 3.85 4.25 7.22
CA LEU A 2 4.04 5.54 6.49
C LEU A 2 5.50 5.84 6.18
N ARG A 3 6.38 5.67 7.18
CA ARG A 3 7.84 5.77 7.00
C ARG A 3 8.37 4.89 5.88
N ASP A 4 7.99 3.61 5.89
CA ASP A 4 8.47 2.62 4.92
C ASP A 4 7.94 2.90 3.52
N ALA A 5 6.70 3.39 3.40
CA ALA A 5 6.11 3.80 2.13
C ALA A 5 6.82 5.02 1.53
N ILE A 6 7.13 6.04 2.34
CA ILE A 6 7.88 7.22 1.88
C ILE A 6 9.29 6.80 1.45
N ASN A 7 9.96 5.98 2.25
CA ASN A 7 11.31 5.52 1.93
C ASN A 7 11.34 4.61 0.69
N GLY A 8 10.33 3.75 0.52
CA GLY A 8 10.25 2.82 -0.60
C GLY A 8 9.86 3.47 -1.93
N THR A 9 9.11 4.57 -1.90
CA THR A 9 8.71 5.32 -3.11
C THR A 9 9.63 6.50 -3.40
N GLY A 10 10.36 7.00 -2.40
CA GLY A 10 11.11 8.25 -2.49
C GLY A 10 10.22 9.50 -2.53
N THR A 11 8.90 9.35 -2.36
CA THR A 11 7.92 10.44 -2.51
C THR A 11 7.18 10.70 -1.19
N VAL A 12 6.93 11.99 -0.92
CA VAL A 12 6.18 12.42 0.27
C VAL A 12 4.80 12.90 -0.18
N PRO A 13 3.70 12.37 0.37
CA PRO A 13 2.36 12.73 -0.07
C PRO A 13 1.95 14.14 0.38
N ASP A 14 1.23 14.86 -0.49
CA ASP A 14 0.62 16.16 -0.16
C ASP A 14 -0.66 16.04 0.67
N VAL A 15 -1.38 14.92 0.53
CA VAL A 15 -2.63 14.67 1.24
C VAL A 15 -2.65 13.24 1.76
N VAL A 16 -2.93 13.08 3.06
CA VAL A 16 -3.15 11.76 3.68
C VAL A 16 -4.57 11.67 4.18
N ARG A 17 -5.32 10.70 3.66
CA ARG A 17 -6.71 10.42 4.04
C ARG A 17 -6.75 9.20 4.95
N ALA A 18 -7.30 9.35 6.16
CA ALA A 18 -7.41 8.27 7.13
C ALA A 18 -8.70 8.39 7.96
N ASP A 19 -9.03 7.32 8.68
CA ASP A 19 -10.09 7.36 9.69
C ASP A 19 -9.68 8.21 10.90
N GLY A 20 -10.61 8.40 11.85
CA GLY A 20 -10.40 9.21 13.06
C GLY A 20 -9.48 8.60 14.12
N LEU A 21 -8.84 7.45 13.87
CA LEU A 21 -7.98 6.82 14.88
C LEU A 21 -6.71 7.66 15.12
N ASN A 22 -6.44 7.97 16.39
CA ASN A 22 -5.29 8.78 16.83
C ASN A 22 -3.92 8.27 16.32
N GLY A 23 -3.79 6.97 16.04
CA GLY A 23 -2.58 6.39 15.47
C GLY A 23 -2.20 6.99 14.11
N TYR A 24 -3.18 7.31 13.26
CA TYR A 24 -2.91 7.92 11.95
C TYR A 24 -2.48 9.37 12.07
N LYS A 25 -3.10 10.13 12.97
CA LYS A 25 -2.71 11.51 13.25
C LYS A 25 -1.25 11.57 13.72
N ARG A 26 -0.88 10.73 14.68
CA ARG A 26 0.50 10.63 15.18
C ARG A 26 1.49 10.22 14.08
N GLY A 27 1.12 9.25 13.24
CA GLY A 27 1.95 8.82 12.12
C GLY A 27 2.19 9.94 11.10
N PHE A 28 1.15 10.72 10.78
CA PHE A 28 1.25 11.86 9.88
C PHE A 28 2.16 12.96 10.44
N GLU A 29 1.99 13.33 11.71
CA GLU A 29 2.79 14.35 12.38
C GLU A 29 4.27 13.96 12.48
N ASN A 30 4.57 12.67 12.66
CA ASN A 30 5.94 12.19 12.80
C ASN A 30 6.65 11.95 11.47
N GLU A 31 5.95 11.50 10.43
CA GLU A 31 6.58 10.99 9.20
C GLU A 31 6.37 11.89 7.98
N VAL A 32 5.20 12.54 7.88
CA VAL A 32 4.82 13.32 6.69
C VAL A 32 5.07 14.80 6.93
N LYS A 33 4.56 15.36 8.03
CA LYS A 33 4.65 16.80 8.33
C LYS A 33 6.09 17.35 8.37
N PRO A 34 7.10 16.63 8.90
CA PRO A 34 8.47 17.12 8.90
C PRO A 34 9.12 17.13 7.51
N ARG A 35 8.64 16.28 6.59
CA ARG A 35 9.16 16.15 5.23
C ARG A 35 8.40 17.01 4.22
N ASN A 36 7.11 17.24 4.45
CA ASN A 36 6.25 18.14 3.69
C ASN A 36 5.36 18.95 4.65
N PRO A 37 5.80 20.16 5.05
CA PRO A 37 5.03 21.03 5.93
C PRO A 37 3.69 21.49 5.34
N ALA A 38 3.56 21.53 4.00
CA ALA A 38 2.32 21.90 3.32
C ALA A 38 1.30 20.74 3.26
N ALA A 39 1.71 19.52 3.61
CA ALA A 39 0.83 18.37 3.57
C ALA A 39 -0.38 18.53 4.50
N THR A 40 -1.53 18.02 4.03
CA THR A 40 -2.82 18.11 4.72
C THR A 40 -3.32 16.74 5.15
N PRO A 41 -3.59 16.52 6.46
CA PRO A 41 -4.30 15.33 6.91
C PRO A 41 -5.82 15.54 6.76
N ILE A 42 -6.50 14.57 6.15
CA ILE A 42 -7.96 14.49 6.12
C ILE A 42 -8.34 13.31 7.02
N ALA A 43 -8.85 13.63 8.20
CA ALA A 43 -9.35 12.66 9.18
C ALA A 43 -10.86 12.40 9.00
N ASP A 44 -11.40 11.44 9.74
CA ASP A 44 -12.83 11.10 9.78
C ASP A 44 -13.43 10.67 8.45
N VAL A 45 -12.61 10.05 7.60
CA VAL A 45 -13.08 9.43 6.37
C VAL A 45 -13.86 8.16 6.74
N GLY A 46 -15.16 8.15 6.45
CA GLY A 46 -16.06 7.05 6.78
C GLY A 46 -17.16 6.87 5.74
N ILE A 47 -17.99 5.83 5.90
CA ILE A 47 -19.06 5.48 4.95
C ILE A 47 -20.18 6.54 4.98
N ASN A 48 -20.54 7.03 6.16
CA ASN A 48 -21.60 8.04 6.39
C ASN A 48 -21.07 9.38 6.94
N GLY A 49 -19.76 9.65 6.79
CA GLY A 49 -19.10 10.84 7.35
C GLY A 49 -19.15 12.08 6.43
N ARG A 50 -18.67 13.23 6.94
CA ARG A 50 -18.52 14.49 6.18
C ARG A 50 -17.56 14.37 4.99
N HIS A 51 -16.63 13.40 5.06
CA HIS A 51 -15.72 13.01 3.99
C HIS A 51 -16.07 11.60 3.50
N ILE A 52 -16.97 11.52 2.53
CA ILE A 52 -17.40 10.28 1.86
C ILE A 52 -16.28 9.84 0.91
N ASN A 53 -15.64 8.67 1.14
CA ASN A 53 -14.91 7.83 0.15
C ASN A 53 -13.94 6.80 0.76
N ASN A 54 -14.22 6.19 1.93
CA ASN A 54 -13.39 5.06 2.38
C ASN A 54 -13.65 3.77 1.57
N ASN A 55 -14.70 3.73 0.76
CA ASN A 55 -15.17 2.55 0.04
C ASN A 55 -14.09 1.87 -0.81
N ARG A 56 -13.20 2.63 -1.44
CA ARG A 56 -12.07 2.05 -2.20
C ARG A 56 -11.09 1.31 -1.30
N ARG A 57 -10.72 1.91 -0.17
CA ARG A 57 -9.81 1.31 0.81
C ARG A 57 -10.44 0.07 1.45
N GLU A 58 -11.70 0.17 1.85
CA GLU A 58 -12.44 -0.96 2.43
C GLU A 58 -12.59 -2.11 1.45
N ARG A 59 -12.90 -1.81 0.17
CA ARG A 59 -12.94 -2.81 -0.88
C ARG A 59 -11.59 -3.50 -1.08
N THR A 60 -10.50 -2.74 -1.20
CA THR A 60 -9.15 -3.33 -1.32
C THR A 60 -8.77 -4.16 -0.10
N ASN A 61 -9.09 -3.70 1.10
CA ASN A 61 -8.84 -4.46 2.33
C ASN A 61 -9.64 -5.78 2.36
N GLY A 62 -10.89 -5.76 1.90
CA GLY A 62 -11.72 -6.96 1.77
C GLY A 62 -11.15 -7.94 0.75
N GLU A 63 -10.81 -7.47 -0.45
CA GLU A 63 -10.23 -8.30 -1.51
C GLU A 63 -8.91 -8.96 -1.08
N LEU A 64 -7.98 -8.19 -0.48
CA LEU A 64 -6.74 -8.74 0.06
C LEU A 64 -7.00 -9.68 1.26
N GLY A 65 -7.97 -9.32 2.10
CA GLY A 65 -8.40 -10.10 3.25
C GLY A 65 -8.92 -11.48 2.87
N ASP A 66 -9.74 -11.57 1.81
CA ASP A 66 -10.28 -12.83 1.28
C ASP A 66 -9.15 -13.71 0.70
N CYS A 67 -8.22 -13.11 -0.05
CA CYS A 67 -7.03 -13.82 -0.53
C CYS A 67 -6.22 -14.41 0.64
N TRP A 68 -6.05 -13.66 1.72
CA TRP A 68 -5.31 -14.12 2.90
C TRP A 68 -6.11 -15.08 3.77
N TYR A 69 -7.44 -14.97 3.80
CA TYR A 69 -8.32 -15.84 4.55
C TYR A 69 -8.18 -17.29 4.08
N HIS A 70 -8.21 -17.52 2.77
CA HIS A 70 -7.96 -18.84 2.19
C HIS A 70 -6.56 -19.39 2.51
N ALA A 71 -5.59 -18.50 2.72
CA ALA A 71 -4.22 -18.89 3.05
C ALA A 71 -3.93 -18.96 4.57
N ARG A 72 -4.90 -18.65 5.46
CA ARG A 72 -4.72 -18.65 6.92
C ARG A 72 -4.35 -20.00 7.52
N GLY A 73 -4.60 -21.11 6.81
CA GLY A 73 -4.10 -22.44 7.20
C GLY A 73 -2.57 -22.52 7.24
N PHE A 74 -1.89 -21.59 6.58
CA PHE A 74 -0.45 -21.52 6.43
C PHE A 74 0.14 -20.34 7.24
N LYS A 75 -0.24 -20.19 8.52
CA LYS A 75 0.17 -19.03 9.37
C LYS A 75 1.66 -18.71 9.33
N LYS A 76 2.53 -19.73 9.25
CA LYS A 76 4.00 -19.56 9.13
C LYS A 76 4.42 -18.82 7.86
N PHE A 77 3.64 -18.94 6.79
CA PHE A 77 3.92 -18.37 5.47
C PHE A 77 3.13 -17.08 5.20
N LEU A 78 2.21 -16.71 6.09
CA LEU A 78 1.36 -15.53 5.93
C LEU A 78 2.15 -14.25 5.61
N PRO A 79 3.30 -13.94 6.25
CA PRO A 79 4.10 -12.77 5.88
C PRO A 79 4.62 -12.80 4.43
N GLY A 80 5.03 -13.97 3.94
CA GLY A 80 5.46 -14.15 2.55
C GLY A 80 4.29 -14.03 1.56
N LEU A 81 3.13 -14.59 1.92
CA LEU A 81 1.90 -14.50 1.13
C LEU A 81 1.40 -13.05 1.03
N VAL A 82 1.45 -12.27 2.11
CA VAL A 82 1.11 -10.83 2.09
C VAL A 82 2.00 -10.06 1.11
N LYS A 83 3.32 -10.35 1.10
CA LYS A 83 4.24 -9.74 0.13
C LYS A 83 3.90 -10.13 -1.31
N LEU A 84 3.72 -11.42 -1.58
CA LEU A 84 3.42 -11.94 -2.92
C LEU A 84 2.08 -11.43 -3.46
N THR A 85 1.04 -11.39 -2.63
CA THR A 85 -0.27 -10.84 -3.02
C THR A 85 -0.20 -9.35 -3.30
N THR A 86 0.57 -8.58 -2.53
CA THR A 86 0.81 -7.15 -2.81
C THR A 86 1.52 -6.97 -4.16
N LEU A 87 2.55 -7.77 -4.43
CA LEU A 87 3.27 -7.75 -5.71
C LEU A 87 2.36 -8.12 -6.89
N TYR A 88 1.56 -9.16 -6.72
CA TYR A 88 0.60 -9.63 -7.71
C TYR A 88 -0.44 -8.57 -8.02
N TYR A 89 -1.04 -7.95 -6.99
CA TYR A 89 -2.05 -6.90 -7.17
C TYR A 89 -1.47 -5.65 -7.85
N ASN A 90 -0.23 -5.29 -7.53
CA ASN A 90 0.49 -4.18 -8.17
C ASN A 90 0.88 -4.45 -9.63
N LYS A 91 0.81 -5.70 -10.08
CA LYS A 91 1.12 -6.15 -11.45
C LYS A 91 -0.09 -6.69 -12.21
N GLN A 92 -1.26 -6.81 -11.59
CA GLN A 92 -2.47 -7.24 -12.30
C GLN A 92 -2.86 -6.21 -13.36
N PRO A 93 -2.98 -6.62 -14.63
CA PRO A 93 -3.37 -5.72 -15.70
C PRO A 93 -4.89 -5.70 -15.83
N ASN A 94 -5.51 -4.62 -15.33
CA ASN A 94 -6.82 -4.16 -15.79
C ASN A 94 -6.64 -2.78 -16.46
N GLY A 95 -5.65 -2.67 -17.36
CA GLY A 95 -5.11 -1.41 -17.89
C GLY A 95 -3.63 -1.23 -17.54
N LEU A 96 -3.20 0.00 -17.27
CA LEU A 96 -1.89 0.27 -16.63
C LEU A 96 -1.84 -0.42 -15.26
N ALA A 97 -0.80 -1.20 -14.99
CA ALA A 97 -0.67 -1.85 -13.68
C ALA A 97 -0.54 -0.78 -12.59
N PRO A 98 -1.07 -1.00 -11.36
CA PRO A 98 -0.98 0.01 -10.29
C PRO A 98 0.43 0.51 -10.01
N ALA A 99 1.45 -0.36 -10.14
CA ALA A 99 2.85 0.05 -10.05
C ALA A 99 3.25 1.04 -11.16
N GLU A 100 2.85 0.77 -12.41
CA GLU A 100 3.17 1.61 -13.58
C GLU A 100 2.42 2.94 -13.52
N ALA A 101 1.16 2.92 -13.10
CA ALA A 101 0.36 4.12 -12.83
C ALA A 101 0.96 4.99 -11.71
N ALA A 102 1.68 4.36 -10.77
CA ALA A 102 2.45 5.04 -9.73
C ALA A 102 3.88 5.43 -10.17
N GLY A 103 4.23 5.25 -11.45
CA GLY A 103 5.56 5.58 -11.99
C GLY A 103 6.66 4.56 -11.69
N VAL A 104 6.30 3.39 -11.14
CA VAL A 104 7.23 2.30 -10.82
C VAL A 104 7.27 1.29 -11.96
N TRP A 105 8.38 1.29 -12.70
CA TRP A 105 8.59 0.41 -13.85
C TRP A 105 9.48 -0.78 -13.49
N VAL A 106 9.16 -1.94 -14.05
CA VAL A 106 9.99 -3.15 -13.93
C VAL A 106 10.40 -3.55 -15.33
N ALA A 107 11.66 -3.33 -15.66
CA ALA A 107 12.22 -3.69 -16.96
C ALA A 107 12.72 -5.14 -16.92
N GLY A 108 12.18 -5.97 -17.82
CA GLY A 108 12.61 -7.36 -17.97
C GLY A 108 11.71 -8.11 -18.96
N PRO A 109 12.23 -9.16 -19.63
CA PRO A 109 11.46 -9.96 -20.59
C PRO A 109 10.29 -10.71 -19.93
N ASP A 110 10.41 -11.04 -18.64
CA ASP A 110 9.33 -11.54 -17.80
C ASP A 110 9.29 -10.70 -16.52
N THR A 111 8.41 -9.70 -16.50
CA THR A 111 8.34 -8.71 -15.43
C THR A 111 7.95 -9.32 -14.08
N PHE A 112 7.21 -10.44 -14.06
CA PHE A 112 6.85 -11.16 -12.84
C PHE A 112 8.06 -11.89 -12.27
N LYS A 113 8.80 -12.62 -13.11
CA LYS A 113 10.02 -13.32 -12.70
C LYS A 113 11.08 -12.33 -12.20
N THR A 114 11.29 -11.23 -12.93
CA THR A 114 12.22 -10.17 -12.53
C THR A 114 11.86 -9.59 -11.16
N LEU A 115 10.58 -9.37 -10.89
CA LEU A 115 10.11 -8.87 -9.60
C LEU A 115 10.40 -9.84 -8.46
N ILE A 116 10.11 -11.14 -8.65
CA ILE A 116 10.38 -12.19 -7.66
C ILE A 116 11.88 -12.26 -7.34
N GLN A 117 12.72 -12.25 -8.37
CA GLN A 117 14.18 -12.30 -8.22
C GLN A 117 14.71 -11.06 -7.47
N ASN A 118 14.26 -9.86 -7.83
CA ASN A 118 14.65 -8.63 -7.13
C ASN A 118 14.19 -8.62 -5.67
N THR A 119 13.00 -9.13 -5.39
CA THR A 119 12.47 -9.20 -4.01
C THR A 119 13.24 -10.21 -3.17
N ALA A 120 13.65 -11.34 -3.75
CA ALA A 120 14.47 -12.34 -3.07
C ALA A 120 15.85 -11.77 -2.69
N LEU A 121 16.46 -10.99 -3.58
CA LEU A 121 17.73 -10.29 -3.33
C LEU A 121 17.63 -9.21 -2.26
N ALA A 122 16.49 -8.53 -2.13
CA ALA A 122 16.27 -7.51 -1.10
C ALA A 122 15.98 -8.10 0.31
N CYS A 123 15.78 -9.41 0.41
CA CYS A 123 15.49 -10.10 1.68
C CYS A 123 16.71 -10.83 2.27
N THR A 124 17.87 -10.74 1.62
CA THR A 124 19.18 -11.20 2.12
C THR A 124 19.99 -10.03 2.65
#